data_AF-A0A1H5UT91-F1
#
_entry.id   AF-A0A1H5UT91-F1
#
_cell.length_a   1.000
_cell.length_b   1.000
_cell.length_c   1.000
_cell.angle_alpha   90.00
_cell.angle_beta   90.00
_cell.angle_gamma   90.00
#
_symmetry.space_group_name_H-M   'P 1'
#
loop_
_entity.id
_entity.type
_entity.pdbx_description
1 polymer ?
#
loop_
_entity_poly.entity_id
_entity_poly.type
_entity_poly.pdbx_seq_one_letter_code
_entity_poly.pdbx_strand_id
1 'polypeptide(L)'
;MNANLGDMSRNQSRRLAPASYRLLETCLEIKTTNTKILAGCLHRSPATIRTQFQRILALMDAHCRYEALRITEERGLIRRKRR
;
A
#
# COMPACT_ATOMS: atom_id res chain seq x y z
N MET A 1 30.56 -3.05 5.06
CA MET A 1 29.82 -3.79 6.11
C MET A 1 29.86 -2.89 7.33
N ASN A 2 28.81 -2.39 7.98
CA ASN A 2 27.39 -2.74 8.05
C ASN A 2 26.63 -1.44 8.32
N ALA A 3 25.55 -1.17 7.58
CA ALA A 3 24.60 -0.14 7.98
C ALA A 3 23.79 -0.68 9.16
N ASN A 4 23.92 0.01 10.31
CA ASN A 4 23.20 -0.30 11.54
C ASN A 4 21.69 -0.23 11.30
N LEU A 5 21.07 -1.41 11.23
CA LEU A 5 19.62 -1.60 11.17
C LEU A 5 19.10 -1.75 12.61
N GLY A 6 19.00 -0.63 13.32
CA GLY A 6 18.45 -0.58 14.66
C GLY A 6 17.66 0.70 14.85
N ASP A 7 16.33 0.63 14.80
CA ASP A 7 15.57 0.71 16.05
C ASP A 7 14.07 0.43 15.82
N MET A 8 13.54 -0.37 16.74
CA MET A 8 12.20 -0.94 16.78
C MET A 8 11.16 0.08 17.24
N SER A 9 10.38 0.64 16.31
CA SER A 9 9.03 1.13 16.66
C SER A 9 7.97 0.11 16.25
N ARG A 10 7.92 -0.99 17.01
CA ARG A 10 6.94 -2.09 16.83
C ARG A 10 5.59 -1.83 17.54
N ASN A 11 5.33 -0.62 18.04
CA ASN A 11 4.20 -0.39 18.96
C ASN A 11 3.41 0.91 18.76
N GLN A 12 3.23 1.36 17.52
CA GLN A 12 2.11 2.23 17.18
C GLN A 12 1.28 1.52 16.13
N SER A 13 0.15 0.95 16.55
CA SER A 13 -1.02 0.61 15.73
C SER A 13 -0.78 0.77 14.23
N ARG A 14 -0.41 -0.34 13.56
CA ARG A 14 -0.15 -0.48 12.11
C ARG A 14 -1.36 -0.12 11.24
N ARG A 15 -1.90 1.07 11.44
CA ARG A 15 -3.02 1.62 10.68
C ARG A 15 -2.41 2.31 9.47
N LEU A 16 -2.60 1.71 8.30
CA LEU A 16 -2.36 2.39 7.04
C LEU A 16 -3.07 3.75 7.07
N ALA A 17 -2.43 4.78 6.54
CA ALA A 17 -3.09 6.06 6.36
C ALA A 17 -4.34 5.86 5.49
N PRO A 18 -5.44 6.62 5.70
CA PRO A 18 -6.66 6.48 4.90
C PRO A 18 -6.40 6.57 3.38
N ALA A 19 -5.46 7.41 2.97
CA ALA A 19 -5.05 7.54 1.57
C ALA A 19 -4.39 6.27 1.00
N SER A 20 -3.70 5.50 1.83
CA SER A 20 -3.06 4.25 1.45
C SER A 20 -4.08 3.12 1.37
N TYR A 21 -5.05 3.07 2.29
CA TYR A 21 -6.21 2.18 2.16
C TYR A 21 -6.97 2.42 0.87
N ARG A 22 -7.31 3.68 0.58
CA ARG A 22 -8.03 4.04 -0.64
C ARG A 22 -7.25 3.65 -1.90
N LEU A 23 -5.93 3.81 -1.90
CA LEU A 23 -5.09 3.35 -3.01
C LEU A 23 -5.23 1.84 -3.23
N LEU A 24 -5.17 1.05 -2.16
CA LEU A 24 -5.26 -0.41 -2.24
C LEU A 24 -6.66 -0.88 -2.62
N GLU A 25 -7.71 -0.26 -2.09
CA GLU A 25 -9.10 -0.47 -2.51
C GLU A 25 -9.26 -0.24 -4.01
N THR A 26 -8.79 0.90 -4.51
CA THR A 26 -8.84 1.19 -5.94
C THR A 26 -8.04 0.15 -6.73
N CYS A 27 -6.85 -0.27 -6.29
CA CYS A 27 -6.10 -1.33 -6.97
C CYS A 27 -6.91 -2.62 -7.14
N LEU A 28 -7.70 -3.00 -6.13
CA LEU A 28 -8.58 -4.17 -6.17
C LEU A 28 -9.80 -3.94 -7.08
N GLU A 29 -10.44 -2.76 -6.99
CA GLU A 29 -11.62 -2.41 -7.79
C GLU A 29 -11.32 -2.40 -9.30
N ILE A 30 -10.21 -1.77 -9.70
CA ILE A 30 -9.80 -1.67 -11.12
C ILE A 30 -8.81 -2.76 -11.55
N LYS A 31 -8.47 -3.70 -10.64
CA LYS A 31 -7.56 -4.83 -10.86
C LYS A 31 -6.21 -4.45 -11.49
N THR A 32 -5.60 -3.35 -11.05
CA THR A 32 -4.30 -2.91 -11.56
C THR A 32 -3.46 -2.20 -10.51
N THR A 33 -2.13 -2.36 -10.62
CA THR A 33 -1.13 -1.62 -9.84
C THR A 33 -0.39 -0.56 -10.66
N ASN A 34 -0.90 -0.22 -11.86
CA ASN A 34 -0.26 0.75 -12.75
C ASN A 34 -0.42 2.17 -12.19
N THR A 35 0.71 2.85 -11.96
CA THR A 35 0.73 4.18 -11.33
C THR A 35 0.03 5.25 -12.15
N LYS A 36 0.06 5.18 -13.49
CA LYS A 36 -0.59 6.17 -14.37
C LYS A 36 -2.11 6.04 -14.33
N ILE A 37 -2.60 4.80 -14.37
CA ILE A 37 -4.05 4.52 -14.30
C ILE A 37 -4.58 4.94 -12.92
N LEU A 38 -3.89 4.51 -11.86
CA LEU A 38 -4.27 4.85 -10.48
C LEU A 38 -4.20 6.36 -10.20
N ALA A 39 -3.22 7.05 -10.78
CA ALA A 39 -3.12 8.51 -10.72
C ALA A 39 -4.37 9.18 -11.31
N GLY A 40 -4.82 8.71 -12.47
CA GLY A 40 -6.08 9.15 -13.08
C GLY A 40 -7.29 8.87 -12.18
N CYS A 41 -7.45 7.64 -11.70
CA CYS A 41 -8.61 7.26 -10.88
C CYS A 41 -8.68 7.98 -9.53
N LEU A 42 -7.54 8.29 -8.92
CA LEU A 42 -7.48 8.91 -7.59
C LEU A 42 -7.30 10.43 -7.64
N HIS A 43 -7.22 11.02 -8.84
CA HIS A 43 -6.88 12.43 -9.06
C HIS A 43 -5.60 12.85 -8.31
N ARG A 44 -4.56 12.01 -8.39
CA ARG A 44 -3.24 12.25 -7.77
C ARG A 44 -2.15 12.17 -8.81
N SER A 45 -1.01 12.81 -8.55
CA SER A 45 0.15 12.67 -9.44
C SER A 45 0.73 11.25 -9.38
N PRO A 46 1.31 10.72 -10.47
CA PRO A 46 1.99 9.42 -10.46
C PRO A 46 3.11 9.33 -9.42
N ALA A 47 3.79 10.46 -9.13
CA ALA A 47 4.80 10.55 -8.09
C ALA A 47 4.20 10.28 -6.70
N THR A 48 3.05 10.88 -6.39
CA THR A 48 2.33 10.64 -5.13
C THR A 48 1.91 9.18 -5.00
N ILE A 49 1.39 8.57 -6.08
CA ILE A 49 1.03 7.15 -6.08
C ILE A 49 2.25 6.27 -5.77
N ARG A 50 3.40 6.57 -6.38
CA ARG A 50 4.65 5.84 -6.11
C ARG A 50 5.08 5.95 -4.65
N THR A 51 5.06 7.15 -4.08
CA THR A 51 5.40 7.35 -2.66
C THR A 51 4.45 6.61 -1.73
N GLN A 52 3.15 6.58 -2.05
CA GLN A 52 2.19 5.79 -1.29
C GLN A 52 2.50 4.29 -1.36
N PHE A 53 2.83 3.75 -2.53
CA PHE A 53 3.27 2.36 -2.64
C PHE A 53 4.52 2.08 -1.80
N GLN A 54 5.52 2.96 -1.81
CA GLN A 54 6.73 2.76 -0.99
C GLN A 54 6.40 2.69 0.50
N ARG A 55 5.51 3.56 0.98
CA ARG A 55 5.05 3.54 2.38
C ARG A 55 4.30 2.25 2.72
N ILE A 56 3.45 1.78 1.81
CA ILE A 56 2.73 0.51 1.98
C ILE A 56 3.74 -0.65 2.04
N LEU A 57 4.67 -0.74 1.09
CA LEU A 57 5.67 -1.81 1.06
C LEU A 57 6.49 -1.85 2.35
N ALA A 58 6.98 -0.69 2.82
CA ALA A 58 7.72 -0.58 4.07
C ALA A 58 6.90 -0.97 5.30
N LEU A 59 5.61 -0.59 5.35
CA LEU A 59 4.74 -0.93 6.47
C LEU A 59 4.38 -2.42 6.51
N MET A 60 4.22 -3.02 5.34
CA MET A 60 3.79 -4.40 5.20
C MET A 60 4.94 -5.41 5.17
N ASP A 61 6.17 -4.91 5.04
CA ASP A 61 7.37 -5.70 4.79
C ASP A 61 7.24 -6.54 3.51
N ALA A 62 6.75 -5.91 2.44
CA ALA A 62 6.49 -6.55 1.16
C ALA A 62 7.54 -6.13 0.12
N HIS A 63 7.99 -7.08 -0.70
CA HIS A 63 8.98 -6.85 -1.76
C HIS A 63 8.38 -6.23 -3.03
N CYS A 64 7.08 -6.42 -3.26
CA CYS A 64 6.40 -5.88 -4.44
C CYS A 64 4.94 -5.49 -4.19
N ARG A 65 4.36 -4.74 -5.12
CA ARG A 65 2.98 -4.24 -5.01
C ARG A 65 1.95 -5.37 -4.92
N TYR A 66 2.17 -6.47 -5.64
CA TYR A 66 1.28 -7.63 -5.62
C TYR A 66 1.30 -8.36 -4.27
N GLU A 67 2.49 -8.50 -3.69
CA GLU A 67 2.64 -9.08 -2.36
C GLU A 67 1.97 -8.21 -1.30
N ALA A 68 2.14 -6.88 -1.38
CA ALA A 68 1.42 -5.96 -0.49
C ALA A 68 -0.09 -6.16 -0.60
N LEU A 69 -0.65 -6.26 -1.81
CA LEU A 69 -2.08 -6.53 -2.01
C LEU A 69 -2.50 -7.86 -1.39
N ARG A 70 -1.73 -8.93 -1.59
CA ARG A 70 -2.03 -10.24 -0.98
C ARG A 70 -2.05 -10.14 0.54
N ILE A 71 -1.01 -9.56 1.15
CA ILE A 71 -0.91 -9.38 2.60
C ILE A 71 -2.07 -8.53 3.13
N THR A 72 -2.50 -7.49 2.40
CA THR A 72 -3.64 -6.67 2.83
C THR A 72 -4.96 -7.43 2.81
N GLU A 73 -5.15 -8.29 1.81
CA GLU A 73 -6.34 -9.13 1.70
C GLU A 73 -6.35 -10.20 2.79
N GLU A 74 -5.22 -10.90 2.99
CA GLU A 74 -5.06 -11.93 4.02
C GLU A 74 -5.27 -11.40 5.44
N ARG A 75 -4.78 -10.18 5.72
CA ARG A 75 -4.97 -9.54 7.02
C ARG A 75 -6.37 -8.94 7.21
N GLY A 76 -7.26 -9.04 6.21
CA GLY A 76 -8.60 -8.44 6.26
C GLY A 76 -8.60 -6.92 6.40
N LEU A 77 -7.49 -6.26 6.03
CA LEU A 77 -7.29 -4.83 6.23
C LEU A 77 -8.11 -4.01 5.22
N ILE A 78 -8.51 -4.62 4.12
CA ILE A 78 -9.32 -3.99 3.08
C ILE A 78 -10.62 -4.77 2.96
N ARG A 79 -11.75 -4.07 3.03
CA ARG A 79 -13.04 -4.68 2.69
C ARG A 79 -13.11 -4.74 1.17
N ARG A 80 -13.07 -5.95 0.59
CA ARG A 80 -13.63 -6.14 -0.75
C ARG A 80 -15.09 -5.69 -0.69
N LYS A 81 -15.43 -4.58 -1.36
CA LYS A 81 -16.82 -4.31 -1.69
C LYS A 81 -17.25 -5.46 -2.61
N ARG A 82 -17.97 -6.44 -2.06
CA ARG A 82 -18.77 -7.37 -2.85
C ARG A 82 -19.81 -6.49 -3.54
N ARG A 83 -19.60 -6.22 -4.82
CA ARG A 83 -20.61 -5.64 -5.69
C ARG A 83 -21.38 -6.77 -6.34
#